data_AF-A0A2D5T3M7-F1
#
_entry.id   AF-A0A2D5T3M7-F1
#
_cell.length_a   1.000
_cell.length_b   1.000
_cell.length_c   1.000
_cell.angle_alpha   90.00
_cell.angle_beta   90.00
_cell.angle_gamma   90.00
#
_symmetry.space_group_name_H-M   'P 1'
#
loop_
_entity.id
_entity.type
_entity.pdbx_description
1 polymer ?
#
loop_
_entity_poly.entity_id
_entity_poly.type
_entity_poly.pdbx_seq_one_letter_code
_entity_poly.pdbx_strand_id
1 'polypeptide(L)'
;MSDLQQKTDTCVCTLFKEERKRLKLNQKVVADFLKMSTKQVSRWESNIPIPSDKLAVLVELGFDVNYVLTGKRISSSGAITTFNLDKVIEAVTYATEEAILSVYQVKKLRKELGDNGELDAVKNIDLIVRASGVLTKAELTGEMSPETIRNVFELANQG
;
A
#
# COMPACT_ATOMS: atom_id res chain seq x y z
N MET A 1 3.85 -7.76 52.80
CA MET A 1 2.81 -8.36 51.95
C MET A 1 2.83 -7.57 50.65
N SER A 2 3.30 -8.19 49.56
CA SER A 2 3.58 -7.48 48.31
C SER A 2 2.32 -7.48 47.46
N ASP A 3 1.78 -6.28 47.22
CA ASP A 3 0.73 -6.00 46.24
C ASP A 3 1.30 -6.22 44.83
N LEU A 4 1.42 -7.48 44.43
CA LEU A 4 1.59 -7.82 43.02
C LEU A 4 0.20 -7.81 42.37
N GLN A 5 -0.17 -6.60 41.95
CA GLN A 5 -1.00 -6.27 40.80
C GLN A 5 -1.86 -7.45 40.28
N GLN A 6 -3.18 -7.39 40.51
CA GLN A 6 -4.17 -8.23 39.85
C GLN A 6 -3.96 -8.18 38.33
N LYS A 7 -3.29 -9.19 37.77
CA LYS A 7 -3.13 -9.38 36.33
C LYS A 7 -4.50 -9.78 35.81
N THR A 8 -5.17 -8.88 35.10
CA THR A 8 -6.43 -9.20 34.42
C THR A 8 -6.16 -10.30 33.40
N ASP A 9 -6.61 -11.51 33.70
CA ASP A 9 -6.57 -12.62 32.74
C ASP A 9 -7.33 -12.21 31.48
N THR A 10 -6.56 -11.90 30.44
CA THR A 10 -7.09 -11.43 29.17
C THR A 10 -7.71 -12.62 28.45
N CYS A 11 -9.04 -12.65 28.39
CA CYS A 11 -9.78 -13.78 27.82
C CYS A 11 -9.94 -13.63 26.30
N VAL A 12 -9.25 -14.50 25.53
CA VAL A 12 -9.32 -14.57 24.05
C VAL A 12 -10.76 -14.69 23.56
N CYS A 13 -11.63 -15.44 24.26
CA CYS A 13 -13.04 -15.61 23.89
C CYS A 13 -13.79 -14.26 23.87
N THR A 14 -13.55 -13.43 24.89
CA THR A 14 -14.16 -12.10 25.03
C THR A 14 -13.64 -11.17 23.95
N LEU A 15 -12.32 -11.13 23.74
CA LEU A 15 -11.69 -10.30 22.72
C LEU A 15 -12.13 -10.67 21.31
N PHE A 16 -12.26 -11.97 21.02
CA PHE A 16 -12.78 -12.47 19.75
C PHE A 16 -14.21 -11.97 19.48
N LYS A 17 -15.08 -12.06 20.49
CA LYS A 17 -16.45 -11.57 20.42
C LYS A 17 -16.52 -10.05 20.19
N GLU A 18 -15.71 -9.29 20.90
CA GLU A 18 -15.60 -7.84 20.73
C GLU A 18 -15.13 -7.47 19.33
N GLU A 19 -14.14 -8.20 18.81
CA GLU A 19 -13.61 -7.94 17.48
C GLU A 19 -14.64 -8.22 16.38
N ARG A 20 -15.41 -9.31 16.49
CA ARG A 20 -16.53 -9.56 15.58
C ARG A 20 -17.57 -8.43 15.65
N LYS A 21 -17.91 -7.97 16.86
CA LYS A 21 -18.87 -6.88 17.06
C LYS A 21 -18.38 -5.56 16.48
N ARG A 22 -17.07 -5.24 16.58
CA ARG A 22 -16.45 -4.08 15.94
C ARG A 22 -16.68 -4.08 14.43
N LEU A 23 -16.54 -5.25 13.80
CA LEU A 23 -16.78 -5.46 12.37
C LEU A 23 -18.27 -5.50 11.99
N LYS A 24 -19.18 -5.37 12.96
CA LYS A 24 -20.64 -5.45 12.78
C LYS A 24 -21.10 -6.77 12.14
N LEU A 25 -20.32 -7.84 12.29
CA LEU A 25 -20.67 -9.17 11.79
C LEU A 25 -21.51 -9.92 12.81
N ASN A 26 -22.47 -10.73 12.35
CA ASN A 26 -23.16 -11.70 13.21
C ASN A 26 -22.39 -13.04 13.22
N GLN A 27 -22.70 -13.92 14.19
CA GLN A 27 -22.01 -15.22 14.30
C GLN A 27 -22.23 -16.12 13.08
N LYS A 28 -23.38 -16.01 12.41
CA LYS A 28 -23.71 -16.80 11.21
C LYS A 28 -22.78 -16.45 10.05
N VAL A 29 -22.49 -15.17 9.83
CA VAL A 29 -21.57 -14.72 8.76
C VAL A 29 -20.17 -15.31 8.97
N VAL A 30 -19.66 -15.29 10.21
CA VAL A 30 -18.36 -15.90 10.53
C VAL A 30 -18.37 -17.42 10.33
N ALA A 31 -19.46 -18.07 10.72
CA ALA A 31 -19.63 -19.51 10.55
C ALA A 31 -19.70 -19.91 9.07
N ASP A 32 -20.47 -19.18 8.27
CA ASP A 32 -20.62 -19.39 6.83
C ASP A 32 -19.27 -19.19 6.11
N PHE A 33 -18.52 -18.13 6.47
CA PHE A 33 -17.18 -17.86 5.92
C PHE A 33 -16.19 -19.00 6.21
N LEU A 34 -16.19 -19.51 7.44
CA LEU A 34 -15.33 -20.62 7.84
C LEU A 34 -15.91 -22.01 7.51
N LYS A 35 -17.05 -22.07 6.81
CA LYS A 35 -17.76 -23.31 6.43
C LYS A 35 -18.04 -24.24 7.60
N MET A 36 -18.57 -23.68 8.68
CA MET A 36 -18.83 -24.39 9.94
C MET A 36 -20.16 -24.00 10.58
N SER A 37 -20.47 -24.61 11.72
CA SER A 37 -21.72 -24.32 12.43
C SER A 37 -21.62 -23.04 13.27
N THR A 38 -22.71 -22.26 13.33
CA THR A 38 -22.83 -21.10 14.22
C THR A 38 -22.61 -21.47 15.69
N LYS A 39 -22.94 -22.71 16.07
CA LYS A 39 -22.71 -23.24 17.42
C LYS A 39 -21.21 -23.31 17.79
N GLN A 40 -20.32 -23.55 16.82
CA GLN A 40 -18.88 -23.52 17.05
C GLN A 40 -18.38 -22.10 17.32
N VAL A 41 -18.82 -21.12 16.52
CA VAL A 41 -18.49 -19.70 16.77
C VAL A 41 -19.01 -19.25 18.15
N SER A 42 -20.24 -19.63 18.51
CA SER A 42 -20.79 -19.34 19.84
C SER A 42 -19.98 -19.96 20.97
N ARG A 43 -19.46 -21.19 20.79
CA ARG A 43 -18.56 -21.83 21.74
C ARG A 43 -17.24 -21.08 21.87
N TRP A 44 -16.74 -20.54 20.75
CA TRP A 44 -15.51 -19.76 20.76
C TRP A 44 -15.60 -18.45 21.52
N GLU A 45 -16.77 -17.83 21.51
CA GLU A 45 -17.02 -16.59 22.22
C GLU A 45 -17.33 -16.78 23.72
N SER A 46 -17.65 -17.99 24.15
CA SER A 46 -18.17 -18.24 25.50
C SER A 46 -17.23 -19.07 26.36
N ASN A 47 -16.63 -20.14 25.79
CA ASN A 47 -16.04 -21.21 26.60
C ASN A 47 -14.63 -21.64 26.17
N ILE A 48 -14.39 -21.75 24.86
CA ILE A 48 -13.15 -22.33 24.33
C ILE A 48 -12.48 -21.35 23.37
N PRO A 49 -11.18 -21.03 23.49
CA PRO A 49 -10.55 -20.13 22.53
C PRO A 49 -10.68 -20.62 21.09
N ILE A 50 -10.82 -19.69 20.15
CA ILE A 50 -10.78 -20.00 18.72
C ILE A 50 -9.40 -20.63 18.36
N PRO A 51 -9.37 -21.71 17.55
CA PRO A 51 -8.12 -22.26 17.02
C PRO A 51 -7.34 -21.24 16.17
N SER A 52 -6.00 -21.27 16.25
CA SER A 52 -5.13 -20.32 15.56
C SER A 52 -5.24 -20.37 14.03
N ASP A 53 -5.43 -21.55 13.45
CA ASP A 53 -5.63 -21.74 12.00
C ASP A 53 -6.91 -21.05 11.53
N LYS A 54 -7.99 -21.11 12.32
CA LYS A 54 -9.26 -20.44 12.00
C LYS A 54 -9.17 -18.94 12.21
N LEU A 55 -8.48 -18.51 13.26
CA LEU A 55 -8.25 -17.09 13.52
C LEU A 55 -7.42 -16.43 12.41
N ALA A 56 -6.40 -17.12 11.88
CA ALA A 56 -5.60 -16.62 10.77
C ALA A 56 -6.43 -16.38 9.50
N VAL A 57 -7.37 -17.29 9.19
CA VAL A 57 -8.28 -17.13 8.03
C VAL A 57 -9.21 -15.93 8.19
N LEU A 58 -9.60 -15.57 9.43
CA LEU A 58 -10.47 -14.42 9.67
C LEU A 58 -9.82 -13.05 9.43
N VAL A 59 -8.51 -12.98 9.19
CA VAL A 59 -7.83 -11.77 8.70
C VAL A 59 -8.47 -11.28 7.40
N GLU A 60 -8.90 -12.18 6.53
CA GLU A 60 -9.58 -11.86 5.27
C GLU A 60 -10.95 -11.18 5.48
N LEU A 61 -11.58 -11.39 6.64
CA LEU A 61 -12.79 -10.68 7.06
C LEU A 61 -12.49 -9.37 7.84
N GLY A 62 -11.21 -9.01 7.97
CA GLY A 62 -10.78 -7.80 8.64
C GLY A 62 -10.63 -7.92 10.16
N PHE A 63 -10.56 -9.14 10.72
CA PHE A 63 -10.25 -9.32 12.13
C PHE A 63 -8.81 -8.92 12.45
N ASP A 64 -8.62 -8.12 13.50
CA ASP A 64 -7.31 -7.86 14.10
C ASP A 64 -6.92 -9.04 15.01
N VAL A 65 -6.13 -9.96 14.45
CA VAL A 65 -5.64 -11.15 15.16
C VAL A 65 -4.80 -10.75 16.39
N ASN A 66 -4.03 -9.67 16.31
CA ASN A 66 -3.23 -9.22 17.44
C ASN A 66 -4.11 -8.72 18.59
N TYR A 67 -5.19 -7.98 18.27
CA TYR A 67 -6.17 -7.60 19.27
C TYR A 67 -6.81 -8.82 19.92
N VAL A 68 -7.22 -9.82 19.14
CA VAL A 68 -7.87 -11.04 19.68
C VAL A 68 -6.94 -11.81 20.64
N LEU A 69 -5.63 -11.83 20.37
CA LEU A 69 -4.66 -12.57 21.19
C LEU A 69 -4.15 -11.77 22.40
N THR A 70 -4.04 -10.45 22.28
CA THR A 70 -3.29 -9.62 23.26
C THR A 70 -4.12 -8.53 23.93
N GLY A 71 -5.33 -8.26 23.42
CA GLY A 71 -6.16 -7.12 23.82
C GLY A 71 -5.62 -5.76 23.34
N LYS A 72 -4.48 -5.73 22.67
CA LYS A 72 -3.87 -4.52 22.13
C LYS A 72 -4.19 -4.45 20.64
N ARG A 73 -4.88 -3.38 20.22
CA ARG A 73 -5.01 -3.12 18.80
C ARG A 73 -3.64 -2.79 18.27
N ILE A 74 -3.25 -3.44 17.18
CA ILE A 74 -2.25 -2.80 16.35
C ILE A 74 -2.98 -1.56 15.86
N SER A 75 -2.45 -0.39 16.18
CA SER A 75 -2.85 0.83 15.51
C SER A 75 -2.56 0.61 14.04
N SER A 76 -3.51 0.02 13.32
CA SER A 76 -3.71 0.27 11.92
C SER A 76 -4.18 1.72 11.82
N SER A 77 -3.30 2.66 12.19
CA SER A 77 -3.04 3.74 11.25
C SER A 77 -2.84 2.96 9.97
N GLY A 78 -3.82 3.04 9.06
CA GLY A 78 -3.76 2.32 7.81
C GLY A 78 -2.36 2.49 7.24
N ALA A 79 -1.89 1.52 6.50
CA ALA A 79 -0.78 1.74 5.61
C ALA A 79 -1.17 2.84 4.60
N ILE A 80 -1.26 4.10 5.05
CA ILE A 80 -0.56 5.17 4.40
C ILE A 80 0.87 4.68 4.53
N THR A 81 1.37 4.05 3.48
CA THR A 81 2.78 4.15 3.13
C THR A 81 3.14 5.59 3.44
N THR A 82 3.85 5.83 4.53
CA THR A 82 4.41 7.15 4.80
C THR A 82 5.38 7.37 3.66
N PHE A 83 4.86 7.88 2.55
CA PHE A 83 5.66 8.38 1.46
C PHE A 83 6.53 9.41 2.15
N ASN A 84 7.83 9.12 2.21
CA ASN A 84 8.77 10.14 2.59
C ASN A 84 8.65 11.18 1.48
N LEU A 85 7.92 12.25 1.77
CA LEU A 85 7.56 13.26 0.80
C LEU A 85 8.83 13.85 0.18
N ASP A 86 9.91 13.94 0.96
CA ASP A 86 11.21 14.38 0.48
C ASP A 86 11.79 13.41 -0.56
N LYS A 87 11.70 12.10 -0.35
CA LYS A 87 12.12 11.10 -1.35
C LYS A 87 11.27 11.13 -2.61
N VAL A 88 9.97 11.37 -2.48
CA VAL A 88 9.08 11.52 -3.65
C VAL A 88 9.43 12.79 -4.43
N ILE A 89 9.66 13.90 -3.74
CA ILE A 89 10.09 15.16 -4.35
C ILE A 89 11.44 14.99 -5.04
N GLU A 90 12.40 14.32 -4.39
CA GLU A 90 13.73 14.04 -4.96
C GLU A 90 13.63 13.19 -6.23
N ALA A 91 12.88 12.08 -6.19
CA ALA A 91 12.67 11.21 -7.34
C ALA A 91 11.97 11.93 -8.51
N VAL A 92 10.95 12.75 -8.22
CA VAL A 92 10.23 13.53 -9.23
C VAL A 92 11.13 14.62 -9.83
N THR A 93 11.94 15.28 -9.01
CA THR A 93 12.88 16.32 -9.46
C THR A 93 13.91 15.72 -10.40
N TYR A 94 14.58 14.63 -9.97
CA TYR A 94 15.56 13.91 -10.78
C TYR A 94 14.96 13.43 -12.11
N ALA A 95 13.78 12.78 -12.06
CA ALA A 95 13.11 12.30 -13.25
C ALA A 95 12.76 13.41 -14.25
N THR A 96 12.37 14.58 -13.74
CA THR A 96 12.02 15.73 -14.56
C THR A 96 13.24 16.35 -15.23
N GLU A 97 14.36 16.45 -14.51
CA GLU A 97 15.64 16.93 -15.05
C GLU A 97 16.13 16.03 -16.19
N GLU A 98 16.16 14.71 -15.97
CA GLU A 98 16.58 13.74 -16.98
C GLU A 98 15.67 13.73 -18.21
N ALA A 99 14.36 13.89 -18.02
CA ALA A 99 13.40 14.00 -19.12
C ALA A 99 13.66 15.25 -19.98
N ILE A 100 13.90 16.40 -19.35
CA ILE A 100 14.23 17.65 -20.05
C ILE A 100 15.51 17.49 -20.87
N LEU A 101 16.57 16.94 -20.26
CA LEU A 101 17.84 16.71 -20.93
C LEU A 101 17.69 15.74 -22.12
N SER A 102 16.93 14.67 -21.94
CA SER A 102 16.68 13.67 -22.99
C SER A 102 15.92 14.27 -24.17
N VAL A 103 14.83 14.99 -23.91
CA VAL A 103 14.04 15.65 -24.97
C VAL A 103 14.91 16.68 -25.72
N TYR A 104 15.68 17.48 -24.99
CA TYR A 104 16.58 18.45 -25.60
C TYR A 104 17.65 17.78 -26.49
N GLN A 105 18.31 16.73 -25.99
CA GLN A 105 19.31 15.98 -26.76
C GLN A 105 18.70 15.35 -28.02
N VAL A 106 17.53 14.72 -27.91
CA VAL A 106 16.84 14.11 -29.05
C VAL A 106 16.44 15.16 -30.09
N LYS A 107 15.83 16.28 -29.67
CA LYS A 107 15.44 17.36 -30.61
C LYS A 107 16.66 18.02 -31.26
N LYS A 108 17.74 18.22 -30.51
CA LYS A 108 19.03 18.69 -31.06
C LYS A 108 19.58 17.74 -32.10
N LEU A 109 19.60 16.44 -31.82
CA LEU A 109 20.06 15.41 -32.76
C LEU A 109 19.18 15.33 -34.01
N ARG A 110 17.87 15.54 -33.87
CA ARG A 110 16.89 15.58 -34.96
C ARG A 110 16.81 16.92 -35.69
N LYS A 111 17.52 17.96 -35.22
CA LYS A 111 17.46 19.35 -35.72
C LYS A 111 16.05 19.96 -35.69
N GLU A 112 15.24 19.58 -34.71
CA GLU A 112 13.85 20.02 -34.55
C GLU A 112 13.69 21.12 -33.47
N LEU A 113 14.77 21.79 -33.11
CA LEU A 113 14.70 22.95 -32.21
C LEU A 113 14.21 24.18 -33.00
N GLY A 114 13.65 25.17 -32.28
CA GLY A 114 13.30 26.44 -32.91
C GLY A 114 14.52 27.13 -33.54
N ASP A 115 14.31 28.21 -34.28
CA ASP A 115 15.36 28.90 -35.06
C ASP A 115 16.61 29.27 -34.22
N ASN A 116 16.46 29.46 -32.90
CA ASN A 116 17.54 29.78 -31.96
C ASN A 116 18.08 28.56 -31.17
N GLY A 117 17.63 27.34 -31.46
CA GLY A 117 17.96 26.17 -30.65
C GLY A 117 17.16 26.07 -29.34
N GLU A 118 16.11 26.87 -29.19
CA GLU A 118 15.32 26.93 -27.96
C GLU A 118 14.34 25.75 -27.84
N LEU A 119 14.26 25.18 -26.64
CA LEU A 119 13.27 24.17 -26.27
C LEU A 119 11.93 24.87 -26.02
N ASP A 120 10.91 24.60 -26.84
CA ASP A 120 9.55 25.09 -26.61
C ASP A 120 8.96 24.43 -25.35
N ALA A 121 9.11 25.09 -24.21
CA ALA A 121 8.70 24.55 -22.92
C ALA A 121 7.21 24.22 -22.85
N VAL A 122 6.35 24.93 -23.60
CA VAL A 122 4.90 24.74 -23.58
C VAL A 122 4.50 23.51 -24.40
N LYS A 123 5.09 23.30 -25.58
CA LYS A 123 4.85 22.08 -26.38
C LYS A 123 5.43 20.83 -25.70
N ASN A 124 6.55 20.95 -24.97
CA ASN A 124 7.25 19.82 -24.38
C ASN A 124 6.78 19.46 -22.96
N ILE A 125 5.94 20.27 -22.31
CA ILE A 125 5.48 20.02 -20.93
C ILE A 125 4.73 18.69 -20.78
N ASP A 126 3.91 18.32 -21.76
CA ASP A 126 3.15 17.06 -21.75
C ASP A 126 4.08 15.83 -21.89
N LEU A 127 5.13 15.94 -22.70
CA LEU A 127 6.16 14.90 -22.84
C LEU A 127 6.97 14.74 -21.55
N ILE A 128 7.32 15.86 -20.90
CA ILE A 128 8.04 15.87 -19.62
C ILE A 128 7.17 15.21 -18.53
N VAL A 129 5.89 15.58 -18.43
CA VAL A 129 4.96 14.99 -17.45
C VAL A 129 4.83 13.48 -17.64
N ARG A 130 4.72 13.01 -18.88
CA ARG A 130 4.63 11.58 -19.20
C ARG A 130 5.92 10.82 -18.87
N ALA A 131 7.08 11.38 -19.23
CA ALA A 131 8.39 10.79 -18.92
C ALA A 131 8.65 10.73 -17.40
N SER A 132 8.36 11.81 -16.68
CA SER A 132 8.46 11.86 -15.22
C SER A 132 7.57 10.82 -14.53
N GLY A 133 6.37 10.58 -15.08
CA GLY A 133 5.46 9.54 -14.58
C GLY A 133 6.02 8.12 -14.71
N VAL A 134 6.67 7.80 -15.85
CA VAL A 134 7.30 6.49 -16.08
C VAL A 134 8.50 6.27 -15.16
N LEU A 135 9.36 7.28 -15.04
CA LEU A 135 10.56 7.22 -14.18
C LEU A 135 10.18 7.13 -12.69
N THR A 136 9.21 7.94 -12.24
CA THR A 136 8.71 7.89 -10.86
C THR A 136 8.11 6.52 -10.53
N LYS A 137 7.36 5.92 -11.47
CA LYS A 137 6.83 4.57 -11.29
C LYS A 137 7.96 3.53 -11.18
N ALA A 138 8.99 3.63 -12.00
CA ALA A 138 10.13 2.71 -11.98
C ALA A 138 10.92 2.81 -10.66
N GLU A 139 11.17 4.02 -10.18
CA GLU A 139 11.86 4.26 -8.91
C GLU A 139 11.05 3.73 -7.71
N LEU A 140 9.74 3.98 -7.69
CA LEU A 140 8.85 3.52 -6.62
C LEU A 140 8.66 1.99 -6.59
N THR A 141 8.86 1.32 -7.72
CA THR A 141 8.70 -0.14 -7.85
C THR A 141 10.01 -0.90 -7.82
N GLY A 142 11.16 -0.21 -7.97
CA GLY A 142 12.49 -0.82 -8.06
C GLY A 142 12.77 -1.50 -9.42
N GLU A 143 11.87 -1.38 -10.39
CA GLU A 143 11.97 -2.00 -11.71
C GLU A 143 12.54 -1.02 -12.75
N MET A 144 13.85 -0.76 -12.67
CA MET A 144 14.55 -0.03 -13.73
C MET A 144 15.06 -1.03 -14.77
N SER A 145 14.23 -1.30 -15.79
CA SER A 145 14.56 -2.21 -16.88
C SER A 145 14.94 -1.46 -18.16
N PRO A 146 15.68 -2.09 -19.10
CA PRO A 146 15.91 -1.53 -20.43
C PRO A 146 14.61 -1.19 -21.18
N GLU A 147 13.51 -1.88 -20.85
CA GLU A 147 12.18 -1.64 -21.42
C GLU A 147 11.54 -0.36 -20.88
N THR A 148 11.79 -0.02 -19.61
CA THR A 148 11.42 1.26 -19.00
C THR A 148 12.08 2.43 -19.75
N ILE A 149 13.37 2.31 -20.05
CA ILE A 149 14.13 3.33 -20.80
C ILE A 149 13.58 3.46 -22.22
N ARG A 150 13.30 2.33 -22.88
CA ARG A 150 12.71 2.31 -24.22
C ARG A 150 11.34 2.99 -24.26
N ASN A 151 10.49 2.76 -23.27
CA ASN A 151 9.18 3.40 -23.17
C ASN A 151 9.27 4.93 -23.04
N VAL A 152 10.25 5.44 -22.28
CA VAL A 152 10.53 6.89 -22.21
C VAL A 152 10.90 7.44 -23.59
N PHE A 153 11.78 6.75 -24.32
CA PHE A 153 12.17 7.16 -25.68
C PHE A 153 11.04 7.07 -26.71
N GLU A 154 10.18 6.06 -26.62
CA GLU A 154 9.03 5.91 -27.52
C GLU A 154 7.98 6.99 -27.28
N LEU A 155 7.69 7.32 -26.01
CA LEU A 155 6.80 8.43 -25.65
C LEU A 155 7.35 9.79 -26.10
N ALA A 156 8.67 9.99 -26.00
CA ALA A 156 9.33 11.21 -26.46
C ALA A 156 9.26 11.44 -27.98
N ASN A 157 8.91 10.43 -28.77
CA ASN A 157 8.79 10.51 -30.23
C ASN A 157 7.34 10.71 -30.73
N GLN A 158 6.34 10.84 -29.85
CA GLN A 158 4.92 10.93 -30.21
C GLN A 158 4.37 12.36 -30.36
N GLY A 159 5.20 13.40 -30.53
CA GLY A 159 4.75 14.81 -30.63
C GLY A 159 5.58 15.75 -31.49
#